data_AF-A0A6A4UKI4-F1
#
_entry.id   AF-A0A6A4UKI4-F1
#
_cell.length_a   1.000
_cell.length_b   1.000
_cell.length_c   1.000
_cell.angle_alpha   90.00
_cell.angle_beta   90.00
_cell.angle_gamma   90.00
#
_symmetry.space_group_name_H-M   'P 1'
#
loop_
_entity.id
_entity.type
_entity.pdbx_description
1 polymer ?
#
loop_
_entity_poly.entity_id
_entity_poly.type
_entity_poly.pdbx_seq_one_letter_code
_entity_poly.pdbx_strand_id
1 'polypeptide(L)'
;MTKTKIIFITLSYLLSVGFLPLLLGLGKPVIVYSIVWIGLSCIYLIYSFMFKGIQIERSTIYKLLALSIAVRLLFLLAQPIGSDDVYRYMWDGKTQDAGVNPYLYKPVDKELNFLHSENLPSKMNFQEMKTIYFPLSQWLFYIGYKISGESVWAYKLLLLISEILTLVLLYKILTKLKIEQKYLLLYTLAPLPIIQFALDAHLDGFGLPLLLAFIYFYLDDKKILSAIFLGLSFSIKPVGVLILPILFLREKRISYKILMVTIPFISFGVQFLPYIFTSNPFEAFIIYTRNWFYNGLIFNLLNSVIHNNQTTRIWCSILLVVSLVPVYFSKKDFLDKTYFAVLLLLIFSPVVHPWYIAWLLVLSITAQKFSGVYFAAAASLTSLTILNYQINGVWEDYLLVQFIEYVPVMIMLVYEFIKQKRDEKVLTV
;
A
#
# COMPACT_ATOMS: atom_id res chain seq x y z
N MET A 1 -15.04 16.41 -30.80
CA MET A 1 -14.66 16.01 -29.43
C MET A 1 -14.36 17.29 -28.63
N THR A 2 -14.90 17.48 -27.42
CA THR A 2 -14.62 18.73 -26.66
C THR A 2 -13.12 18.85 -26.33
N LYS A 3 -12.58 20.08 -26.26
CA LYS A 3 -11.17 20.33 -25.91
C LYS A 3 -10.74 19.61 -24.63
N THR A 4 -11.64 19.59 -23.64
CA THR A 4 -11.46 18.87 -22.37
C THR A 4 -11.33 17.35 -22.56
N LYS A 5 -12.13 16.74 -23.45
CA LYS A 5 -12.05 15.30 -23.76
C LYS A 5 -10.76 14.95 -24.51
N ILE A 6 -10.25 15.82 -25.39
CA ILE A 6 -8.94 15.65 -26.04
C ILE A 6 -7.84 15.62 -25.00
N ILE A 7 -7.76 16.65 -24.14
CA ILE A 7 -6.74 16.75 -23.09
C ILE A 7 -6.79 15.51 -22.19
N PHE A 8 -7.98 15.10 -21.75
CA PHE A 8 -8.15 13.92 -20.90
C PHE A 8 -7.57 12.63 -21.53
N ILE A 9 -7.85 12.39 -22.82
CA ILE A 9 -7.32 11.21 -23.53
C ILE A 9 -5.79 11.30 -23.63
N THR A 10 -5.24 12.48 -23.95
CA THR A 10 -3.79 12.69 -24.00
C THR A 10 -3.13 12.39 -22.65
N LEU A 11 -3.67 12.93 -21.55
CA LEU A 11 -3.15 12.66 -20.20
C LEU A 11 -3.25 11.17 -19.86
N SER A 12 -4.35 10.51 -20.22
CA SER A 12 -4.53 9.07 -19.98
C SER A 12 -3.49 8.22 -20.71
N TYR A 13 -3.14 8.63 -21.94
CA TYR A 13 -2.08 7.97 -22.71
C TYR A 13 -0.71 8.21 -22.07
N LEU A 14 -0.37 9.46 -21.72
CA LEU A 14 0.87 9.79 -21.03
C LEU A 14 1.02 9.02 -19.70
N LEU A 15 -0.05 8.89 -18.93
CA LEU A 15 -0.06 8.09 -17.70
C LEU A 15 0.09 6.59 -17.94
N SER A 16 -0.24 6.10 -19.13
CA SER A 16 -0.07 4.68 -19.44
C SER A 16 1.33 4.40 -19.98
N VAL A 17 1.81 5.17 -20.95
CA VAL A 17 3.07 4.88 -21.67
C VAL A 17 4.27 5.70 -21.18
N GLY A 18 4.07 6.66 -20.29
CA GLY A 18 5.13 7.53 -19.78
C GLY A 18 6.21 6.81 -18.97
N PHE A 19 5.99 5.53 -18.64
CA PHE A 19 6.96 4.66 -17.96
C PHE A 19 7.95 3.98 -18.91
N LEU A 20 7.76 4.06 -20.23
CA LEU A 20 8.65 3.46 -21.22
C LEU A 20 10.13 3.87 -21.08
N PRO A 21 10.50 5.11 -20.70
CA PRO A 21 11.90 5.46 -20.45
C PRO A 21 12.60 4.56 -19.42
N LEU A 22 11.86 4.04 -18.42
CA LEU A 22 12.40 3.12 -17.41
C LEU A 22 12.69 1.74 -18.01
N LEU A 23 11.82 1.27 -18.91
CA LEU A 23 11.98 -0.02 -19.60
C LEU A 23 13.10 0.01 -20.63
N LEU A 24 13.32 1.16 -21.27
CA LEU A 24 14.36 1.35 -22.28
C LEU A 24 15.76 1.55 -21.68
N GLY A 25 15.87 1.60 -20.35
CA GLY A 25 17.17 1.76 -19.67
C GLY A 25 17.86 3.08 -20.02
N LEU A 26 17.09 4.15 -20.24
CA LEU A 26 17.65 5.44 -20.61
C LEU A 26 18.39 6.06 -19.41
N GLY A 27 19.65 6.48 -19.60
CA GLY A 27 20.41 7.22 -18.58
C GLY A 27 20.71 6.43 -17.30
N LYS A 28 21.00 7.16 -16.20
CA LYS A 28 21.19 6.55 -14.87
C LYS A 28 19.81 6.12 -14.32
N PRO A 29 19.60 4.84 -13.97
CA PRO A 29 18.28 4.31 -13.63
C PRO A 29 17.52 5.13 -12.58
N VAL A 30 18.16 5.48 -11.46
CA VAL A 30 17.52 6.22 -10.36
C VAL A 30 17.15 7.67 -10.69
N ILE A 31 17.91 8.32 -11.59
CA ILE A 31 17.61 9.68 -12.05
C ILE A 31 16.35 9.64 -12.91
N VAL A 32 16.28 8.70 -13.87
CA VAL A 32 15.10 8.55 -14.74
C VAL A 32 13.89 8.07 -13.96
N TYR A 33 14.07 7.17 -13.00
CA TYR A 33 13.04 6.77 -12.03
C TYR A 33 12.42 7.98 -11.34
N SER A 34 13.24 8.86 -10.78
CA SER A 34 12.76 10.03 -10.04
C SER A 34 12.04 11.03 -10.96
N ILE A 35 12.62 11.34 -12.13
CA ILE A 35 12.01 12.24 -13.11
C ILE A 35 10.67 11.70 -13.62
N VAL A 36 10.62 10.42 -14.00
CA VAL A 36 9.41 9.78 -14.54
C VAL A 36 8.33 9.73 -13.47
N TRP A 37 8.66 9.32 -12.25
CA TRP A 37 7.67 9.18 -11.19
C TRP A 37 7.09 10.53 -10.75
N ILE A 38 7.93 11.55 -10.54
CA ILE A 38 7.48 12.90 -10.19
C ILE A 38 6.68 13.51 -11.36
N GLY A 39 7.21 13.44 -12.59
CA GLY A 39 6.57 14.01 -13.77
C GLY A 39 5.19 13.42 -14.04
N LEU A 40 5.06 12.09 -13.98
CA LEU A 40 3.77 11.42 -14.15
C LEU A 40 2.82 11.67 -12.97
N SER A 41 3.33 11.89 -11.76
CA SER A 41 2.49 12.23 -10.61
C SER A 41 1.90 13.65 -10.72
N CYS A 42 2.67 14.60 -11.26
CA CYS A 42 2.14 15.92 -11.62
C CYS A 42 1.03 15.82 -12.69
N ILE A 43 1.25 15.03 -13.74
CA ILE A 43 0.23 14.75 -14.78
C ILE A 43 -0.99 14.07 -14.15
N TYR A 44 -0.79 13.13 -13.23
CA TYR A 44 -1.85 12.41 -12.54
C TYR A 44 -2.71 13.32 -11.65
N LEU A 45 -2.13 14.34 -11.01
CA LEU A 45 -2.91 15.35 -10.28
C LEU A 45 -3.81 16.16 -11.21
N ILE A 46 -3.26 16.66 -12.32
CA ILE A 46 -4.04 17.40 -13.33
C ILE A 46 -5.18 16.52 -13.86
N TYR A 47 -4.86 15.28 -14.22
CA TYR A 47 -5.83 14.28 -14.64
C TYR A 47 -6.95 14.08 -13.60
N SER A 48 -6.58 13.94 -12.32
CA SER A 48 -7.51 13.66 -11.23
C SER A 48 -8.45 14.83 -10.92
N PHE A 49 -7.99 16.07 -11.11
CA PHE A 49 -8.86 17.26 -11.02
C PHE A 49 -9.86 17.33 -12.16
N MET A 50 -9.42 17.05 -13.39
CA MET A 50 -10.30 17.01 -14.57
C MET A 50 -11.33 15.88 -14.48
N PHE A 51 -11.00 14.81 -13.75
CA PHE A 51 -11.77 13.59 -13.64
C PHE A 51 -13.22 13.79 -13.16
N LYS A 52 -13.45 14.73 -12.23
CA LYS A 52 -14.78 14.93 -11.59
C LYS A 52 -15.85 15.45 -12.54
N GLY A 53 -15.47 16.14 -13.62
CA GLY A 53 -16.40 16.81 -14.54
C GLY A 53 -16.62 16.10 -15.87
N ILE A 54 -15.98 14.94 -16.09
CA ILE A 54 -15.96 14.28 -17.41
C ILE A 54 -16.77 12.99 -17.38
N GLN A 55 -17.60 12.81 -18.40
CA GLN A 55 -18.23 11.52 -18.71
C GLN A 55 -17.30 10.71 -19.59
N ILE A 56 -17.12 9.44 -19.23
CA ILE A 56 -16.20 8.54 -19.91
C ILE A 56 -16.99 7.31 -20.34
N GLU A 57 -16.92 6.99 -21.63
CA GLU A 57 -17.56 5.81 -22.19
C GLU A 57 -16.91 4.53 -21.61
N ARG A 58 -17.73 3.50 -21.36
CA ARG A 58 -17.24 2.23 -20.82
C ARG A 58 -16.15 1.61 -21.69
N SER A 59 -16.26 1.74 -23.01
CA SER A 59 -15.25 1.28 -23.96
C SER A 59 -13.88 1.94 -23.74
N THR A 60 -13.85 3.24 -23.46
CA THR A 60 -12.63 3.98 -23.14
C THR A 60 -12.03 3.51 -21.81
N ILE A 61 -12.86 3.29 -20.78
CA ILE A 61 -12.40 2.76 -19.49
C ILE A 61 -11.71 1.42 -19.70
N TYR A 62 -12.35 0.46 -20.39
CA TYR A 62 -11.76 -0.86 -20.62
C TYR A 62 -10.48 -0.83 -21.45
N LYS A 63 -10.39 0.06 -22.46
CA LYS A 63 -9.16 0.26 -23.24
C LYS A 63 -8.01 0.76 -22.36
N LEU A 64 -8.27 1.72 -21.46
CA LEU A 64 -7.26 2.25 -20.54
C LEU A 64 -6.85 1.21 -19.49
N LEU A 65 -7.81 0.42 -18.98
CA LEU A 65 -7.50 -0.70 -18.09
C LEU A 65 -6.59 -1.72 -18.78
N ALA A 66 -6.93 -2.14 -20.00
CA ALA A 66 -6.14 -3.08 -20.78
C ALA A 66 -4.73 -2.55 -21.08
N LEU A 67 -4.61 -1.29 -21.50
CA LEU A 67 -3.33 -0.64 -21.76
C LEU A 67 -2.46 -0.58 -20.50
N SER A 68 -3.05 -0.22 -19.36
CA SER A 68 -2.33 -0.12 -18.09
C SER A 68 -1.89 -1.50 -17.55
N ILE A 69 -2.68 -2.55 -17.76
CA ILE A 69 -2.26 -3.94 -17.50
C ILE A 69 -1.11 -4.35 -18.43
N ALA A 70 -1.19 -4.00 -19.71
CA ALA A 70 -0.10 -4.27 -20.67
C ALA A 70 1.21 -3.61 -20.24
N VAL A 71 1.16 -2.37 -19.76
CA VAL A 71 2.34 -1.66 -19.24
C VAL A 71 2.93 -2.37 -18.02
N ARG A 72 2.10 -2.85 -17.08
CA ARG A 72 2.57 -3.64 -15.93
C ARG A 72 3.22 -4.96 -16.36
N LEU A 73 2.70 -5.62 -17.39
CA LEU A 73 3.29 -6.84 -17.95
C LEU A 73 4.71 -6.59 -18.49
N LEU A 74 4.98 -5.42 -19.08
CA LEU A 74 6.32 -5.08 -19.57
C LEU A 74 7.36 -5.01 -18.44
N PHE A 75 6.93 -4.71 -17.20
CA PHE A 75 7.81 -4.66 -16.03
C PHE A 75 8.14 -6.01 -15.40
N LEU A 76 7.53 -7.12 -15.83
CA LEU A 76 7.74 -8.45 -15.25
C LEU A 76 9.22 -8.85 -15.21
N LEU A 77 9.98 -8.55 -16.27
CA LEU A 77 11.40 -8.89 -16.37
C LEU A 77 12.34 -7.75 -15.98
N ALA A 78 11.81 -6.56 -15.74
CA ALA A 78 12.62 -5.41 -15.35
C ALA A 78 13.25 -5.64 -13.97
N GLN A 79 14.48 -5.20 -13.76
CA GLN A 79 15.05 -5.16 -12.40
C GLN A 79 14.40 -4.03 -11.60
N PRO A 80 14.27 -4.17 -10.28
CA PRO A 80 13.78 -3.07 -9.46
C PRO A 80 14.79 -1.92 -9.48
N ILE A 81 14.31 -0.69 -9.27
CA ILE A 81 15.15 0.51 -9.30
C ILE A 81 15.05 1.25 -7.98
N GLY A 82 13.84 1.41 -7.43
CA GLY A 82 13.61 2.22 -6.23
C GLY A 82 13.89 1.50 -4.91
N SER A 83 13.79 0.16 -4.90
CA SER A 83 13.99 -0.67 -3.72
C SER A 83 14.59 -2.04 -4.06
N ASP A 84 15.40 -2.58 -3.15
CA ASP A 84 15.98 -3.92 -3.21
C ASP A 84 15.23 -4.97 -2.36
N ASP A 85 14.08 -4.61 -1.77
CA ASP A 85 13.29 -5.50 -0.88
C ASP A 85 12.90 -6.82 -1.54
N VAL A 86 12.73 -6.84 -2.88
CA VAL A 86 12.37 -8.07 -3.60
C VAL A 86 13.41 -9.18 -3.42
N TYR A 87 14.70 -8.82 -3.26
CA TYR A 87 15.74 -9.80 -2.98
C TYR A 87 15.62 -10.38 -1.57
N ARG A 88 15.05 -9.62 -0.63
CA ARG A 88 14.71 -10.16 0.68
C ARG A 88 13.54 -11.15 0.60
N TYR A 89 12.52 -10.85 -0.22
CA TYR A 89 11.43 -11.80 -0.48
C TYR A 89 11.96 -13.09 -1.09
N MET A 90 12.89 -12.99 -2.05
CA MET A 90 13.51 -14.16 -2.66
C MET A 90 14.25 -15.03 -1.65
N TRP A 91 15.03 -14.41 -0.78
CA TRP A 91 15.77 -15.14 0.24
C TRP A 91 14.87 -15.85 1.24
N ASP A 92 13.84 -15.16 1.72
CA ASP A 92 12.87 -15.74 2.65
C ASP A 92 12.14 -16.94 1.98
N GLY A 93 11.78 -16.79 0.70
CA GLY A 93 11.24 -17.88 -0.12
C GLY A 93 12.20 -19.06 -0.27
N LYS A 94 13.48 -18.79 -0.59
CA LYS A 94 14.56 -19.78 -0.70
C LYS A 94 14.83 -20.52 0.62
N THR A 95 14.81 -19.79 1.72
CA THR A 95 15.01 -20.33 3.07
C THR A 95 13.89 -21.31 3.41
N GLN A 96 12.64 -20.91 3.15
CA GLN A 96 11.48 -21.77 3.37
C GLN A 96 11.46 -22.97 2.42
N ASP A 97 11.93 -22.80 1.18
CA ASP A 97 12.07 -23.87 0.21
C ASP A 97 13.02 -24.97 0.65
N ALA A 98 14.10 -24.59 1.34
CA ALA A 98 15.04 -25.51 1.97
C ALA A 98 14.51 -26.15 3.26
N GLY A 99 13.25 -25.92 3.63
CA GLY A 99 12.64 -26.44 4.86
C GLY A 99 13.09 -25.71 6.13
N VAL A 100 13.72 -24.54 6.01
CA VAL A 100 14.19 -23.75 7.14
C VAL A 100 13.17 -22.66 7.48
N ASN A 101 12.89 -22.49 8.77
CA ASN A 101 12.02 -21.42 9.24
C ASN A 101 12.67 -20.03 8.96
N PRO A 102 12.04 -19.14 8.17
CA PRO A 102 12.60 -17.83 7.79
C PRO A 102 12.74 -16.84 8.97
N TYR A 103 12.11 -17.12 10.11
CA TYR A 103 12.23 -16.32 11.35
C TYR A 103 13.37 -16.79 12.26
N LEU A 104 14.07 -17.88 11.91
CA LEU A 104 15.05 -18.52 12.79
C LEU A 104 16.43 -17.84 12.74
N TYR A 105 16.96 -17.64 11.54
CA TYR A 105 18.31 -17.15 11.30
C TYR A 105 18.31 -15.86 10.46
N LYS A 106 19.36 -15.06 10.62
CA LYS A 106 19.67 -13.94 9.72
C LYS A 106 20.30 -14.48 8.42
N PRO A 107 20.11 -13.80 7.28
CA PRO A 107 20.76 -14.19 6.03
C PRO A 107 22.27 -14.43 6.10
N VAL A 108 22.99 -13.67 6.93
CA VAL A 108 24.45 -13.80 7.12
C VAL A 108 24.89 -14.91 8.08
N ASP A 109 23.96 -15.54 8.81
CA ASP A 109 24.32 -16.56 9.80
C ASP A 109 24.91 -17.78 9.09
N LYS A 110 25.96 -18.37 9.69
CA LYS A 110 26.74 -19.49 9.11
C LYS A 110 25.86 -20.70 8.76
N GLU A 111 24.76 -20.88 9.49
CA GLU A 111 23.77 -21.94 9.30
C GLU A 111 23.11 -21.85 7.92
N LEU A 112 23.06 -20.67 7.30
CA LEU A 112 22.46 -20.45 5.99
C LEU A 112 23.49 -20.34 4.84
N ASN A 113 24.80 -20.55 5.09
CA ASN A 113 25.83 -20.46 4.06
C ASN A 113 25.57 -21.37 2.85
N PHE A 114 24.94 -22.54 3.07
CA PHE A 114 24.58 -23.46 1.99
C PHE A 114 23.50 -22.91 1.03
N LEU A 115 22.80 -21.83 1.43
CA LEU A 115 21.84 -21.11 0.59
C LEU A 115 22.48 -19.90 -0.11
N HIS A 116 23.75 -19.60 0.08
CA HIS A 116 24.39 -18.47 -0.59
C HIS A 116 24.56 -18.78 -2.09
N SER A 117 24.39 -17.76 -2.92
CA SER A 117 24.56 -17.81 -4.37
C SER A 117 25.30 -16.55 -4.84
N GLU A 118 25.54 -16.45 -6.14
CA GLU A 118 26.08 -15.24 -6.74
C GLU A 118 25.18 -14.00 -6.51
N ASN A 119 23.86 -14.19 -6.42
CA ASN A 119 22.89 -13.11 -6.25
C ASN A 119 22.51 -12.84 -4.78
N LEU A 120 22.39 -13.88 -3.96
CA LEU A 120 21.85 -13.78 -2.61
C LEU A 120 22.83 -14.34 -1.58
N PRO A 121 23.04 -13.65 -0.44
CA PRO A 121 22.32 -12.46 0.00
C PRO A 121 22.92 -11.13 -0.54
N SER A 122 23.96 -11.13 -1.38
CA SER A 122 24.70 -9.91 -1.76
C SER A 122 23.84 -8.76 -2.31
N LYS A 123 22.76 -9.04 -3.03
CA LYS A 123 21.83 -8.03 -3.58
C LYS A 123 20.76 -7.52 -2.61
N MET A 124 20.57 -8.15 -1.45
CA MET A 124 19.53 -7.71 -0.51
C MET A 124 20.04 -6.66 0.48
N ASN A 125 19.09 -5.84 0.95
CA ASN A 125 19.25 -5.05 2.16
C ASN A 125 19.11 -5.90 3.44
N PHE A 126 19.55 -5.34 4.57
CA PHE A 126 19.29 -5.86 5.92
C PHE A 126 19.60 -7.35 6.13
N GLN A 127 20.74 -7.81 5.59
CA GLN A 127 21.23 -9.18 5.73
C GLN A 127 21.45 -9.59 7.20
N GLU A 128 21.61 -8.60 8.07
CA GLU A 128 21.80 -8.73 9.53
C GLU A 128 20.50 -8.86 10.33
N MET A 129 19.34 -8.90 9.67
CA MET A 129 18.04 -9.02 10.33
C MET A 129 17.32 -10.31 9.93
N LYS A 130 16.63 -10.92 10.90
CA LYS A 130 15.62 -11.95 10.65
C LYS A 130 14.43 -11.33 9.92
N THR A 131 13.55 -12.16 9.36
CA THR A 131 12.43 -11.63 8.58
C THR A 131 11.46 -10.84 9.46
N ILE A 132 10.98 -9.71 8.93
CA ILE A 132 9.94 -8.88 9.54
C ILE A 132 8.55 -9.21 8.98
N TYR A 133 8.49 -10.00 7.91
CA TYR A 133 7.26 -10.18 7.14
C TYR A 133 6.36 -11.23 7.77
N PHE A 134 5.06 -11.01 7.72
CA PHE A 134 4.08 -11.92 8.28
C PHE A 134 3.83 -13.15 7.41
N PRO A 135 3.25 -14.23 7.99
CA PRO A 135 3.22 -15.54 7.36
C PRO A 135 2.58 -15.62 5.96
N LEU A 136 1.56 -14.80 5.65
CA LEU A 136 0.97 -14.85 4.32
C LEU A 136 1.95 -14.36 3.26
N SER A 137 2.72 -13.31 3.57
CA SER A 137 3.82 -12.85 2.72
C SER A 137 4.88 -13.94 2.56
N GLN A 138 5.24 -14.64 3.65
CA GLN A 138 6.19 -15.76 3.60
C GLN A 138 5.76 -16.87 2.63
N TRP A 139 4.47 -17.25 2.63
CA TRP A 139 3.96 -18.23 1.67
C TRP A 139 4.00 -17.74 0.22
N LEU A 140 3.69 -16.46 -0.01
CA LEU A 140 3.78 -15.86 -1.34
C LEU A 140 5.24 -15.78 -1.83
N PHE A 141 6.19 -15.56 -0.92
CA PHE A 141 7.61 -15.57 -1.23
C PHE A 141 8.11 -16.97 -1.59
N TYR A 142 7.71 -17.98 -0.82
CA TYR A 142 7.97 -19.38 -1.15
C TYR A 142 7.42 -19.76 -2.53
N ILE A 143 6.17 -19.40 -2.85
CA ILE A 143 5.58 -19.65 -4.16
C ILE A 143 6.37 -18.93 -5.27
N GLY A 144 6.75 -17.66 -5.04
CA GLY A 144 7.58 -16.91 -5.97
C GLY A 144 8.90 -17.62 -6.28
N TYR A 145 9.63 -18.03 -5.24
CA TYR A 145 10.89 -18.75 -5.37
C TYR A 145 10.71 -20.12 -6.04
N LYS A 146 9.66 -20.88 -5.69
CA LYS A 146 9.35 -22.16 -6.35
C LYS A 146 9.12 -22.03 -7.86
N ILE A 147 8.54 -20.92 -8.30
CA ILE A 147 8.20 -20.71 -9.71
C ILE A 147 9.40 -20.21 -10.52
N SER A 148 10.19 -19.29 -9.98
CA SER A 148 11.24 -18.59 -10.75
C SER A 148 12.66 -18.66 -10.19
N GLY A 149 12.85 -19.33 -9.05
CA GLY A 149 14.10 -19.30 -8.30
C GLY A 149 14.48 -17.87 -7.90
N GLU A 150 15.75 -17.52 -8.09
CA GLU A 150 16.31 -16.19 -7.81
C GLU A 150 16.03 -15.17 -8.93
N SER A 151 14.78 -15.13 -9.41
CA SER A 151 14.34 -14.18 -10.44
C SER A 151 13.09 -13.42 -10.00
N VAL A 152 13.03 -12.13 -10.35
CA VAL A 152 11.97 -11.20 -9.91
C VAL A 152 10.61 -11.47 -10.55
N TRP A 153 10.57 -12.18 -11.67
CA TRP A 153 9.38 -12.20 -12.53
C TRP A 153 8.18 -12.89 -11.89
N ALA A 154 8.37 -13.96 -11.09
CA ALA A 154 7.24 -14.62 -10.44
C ALA A 154 6.62 -13.73 -9.36
N TYR A 155 7.43 -13.00 -8.58
CA TYR A 155 6.95 -12.06 -7.57
C TYR A 155 6.10 -10.95 -8.21
N LYS A 156 6.59 -10.40 -9.32
CA LYS A 156 5.87 -9.38 -10.10
C LYS A 156 4.61 -9.93 -10.75
N LEU A 157 4.62 -11.19 -11.21
CA LEU A 157 3.44 -11.87 -11.75
C LEU A 157 2.37 -12.08 -10.67
N LEU A 158 2.78 -12.55 -9.48
CA LEU A 158 1.87 -12.70 -8.35
C LEU A 158 1.27 -11.34 -7.93
N LEU A 159 2.08 -10.28 -7.90
CA LEU A 159 1.59 -8.92 -7.64
C LEU A 159 0.65 -8.41 -8.72
N LEU A 160 0.92 -8.69 -10.00
CA LEU A 160 0.02 -8.34 -11.09
C LEU A 160 -1.34 -9.05 -10.95
N ILE A 161 -1.33 -10.35 -10.61
CA ILE A 161 -2.57 -11.10 -10.31
C ILE A 161 -3.32 -10.44 -9.14
N SER A 162 -2.59 -10.06 -8.08
CA SER A 162 -3.14 -9.34 -6.94
C SER A 162 -3.75 -7.98 -7.30
N GLU A 163 -3.10 -7.22 -8.19
CA GLU A 163 -3.62 -5.96 -8.71
C GLU A 163 -4.86 -6.17 -9.58
N ILE A 164 -4.91 -7.23 -10.41
CA ILE A 164 -6.12 -7.57 -11.17
C ILE A 164 -7.28 -7.90 -10.22
N LEU A 165 -7.03 -8.67 -9.16
CA LEU A 165 -8.03 -8.94 -8.12
C LEU A 165 -8.48 -7.66 -7.42
N THR A 166 -7.56 -6.74 -7.16
CA THR A 166 -7.85 -5.40 -6.61
C THR A 166 -8.81 -4.63 -7.52
N LEU A 167 -8.55 -4.60 -8.83
CA LEU A 167 -9.42 -3.94 -9.82
C LEU A 167 -10.80 -4.60 -9.91
N VAL A 168 -10.87 -5.93 -9.91
CA VAL A 168 -12.14 -6.68 -9.93
C VAL A 168 -12.98 -6.37 -8.68
N LEU A 169 -12.35 -6.35 -7.50
CA LEU A 169 -13.04 -6.04 -6.25
C LEU A 169 -13.47 -4.58 -6.18
N LEU A 170 -12.63 -3.64 -6.62
CA LEU A 170 -13.04 -2.24 -6.76
C LEU A 170 -14.25 -2.11 -7.70
N TYR A 171 -14.22 -2.73 -8.89
CA TYR A 171 -15.35 -2.68 -9.84
C TYR A 171 -16.65 -3.15 -9.18
N LYS A 172 -16.57 -4.29 -8.46
CA LYS A 172 -17.70 -4.88 -7.74
C LYS A 172 -18.20 -3.98 -6.61
N ILE A 173 -17.30 -3.39 -5.81
CA ILE A 173 -17.66 -2.46 -4.73
C ILE A 173 -18.28 -1.19 -5.30
N LEU A 174 -17.69 -0.58 -6.33
CA LEU A 174 -18.24 0.61 -6.99
C LEU A 174 -19.64 0.34 -7.54
N THR A 175 -19.88 -0.83 -8.13
CA THR A 175 -21.20 -1.24 -8.60
C THR A 175 -22.22 -1.29 -7.45
N LYS A 176 -21.87 -1.92 -6.33
CA LYS A 176 -22.73 -1.99 -5.14
C LYS A 176 -23.03 -0.62 -4.54
N LEU A 177 -22.05 0.27 -4.54
CA LEU A 177 -22.18 1.62 -4.03
C LEU A 177 -22.85 2.59 -5.03
N LYS A 178 -23.27 2.11 -6.21
CA LYS A 178 -23.81 2.93 -7.31
C LYS A 178 -22.87 4.08 -7.71
N ILE A 179 -21.55 3.87 -7.63
CA ILE A 179 -20.51 4.81 -8.05
C ILE A 179 -20.14 4.51 -9.50
N GLU A 180 -19.87 5.56 -10.28
CA GLU A 180 -19.45 5.40 -11.68
C GLU A 180 -18.16 4.58 -11.82
N GLN A 181 -18.11 3.64 -12.75
CA GLN A 181 -16.95 2.75 -12.94
C GLN A 181 -15.68 3.48 -13.41
N LYS A 182 -15.81 4.72 -13.88
CA LYS A 182 -14.66 5.53 -14.29
C LYS A 182 -13.64 5.65 -13.16
N TYR A 183 -14.07 5.72 -11.89
CA TYR A 183 -13.17 5.93 -10.75
C TYR A 183 -12.13 4.81 -10.56
N LEU A 184 -12.27 3.67 -11.22
CA LEU A 184 -11.20 2.66 -11.33
C LEU A 184 -9.91 3.25 -11.91
N LEU A 185 -10.02 4.18 -12.86
CA LEU A 185 -8.87 4.80 -13.51
C LEU A 185 -8.00 5.61 -12.54
N LEU A 186 -8.55 6.06 -11.40
CA LEU A 186 -7.75 6.70 -10.36
C LEU A 186 -6.74 5.73 -9.73
N TYR A 187 -7.05 4.43 -9.62
CA TYR A 187 -6.05 3.43 -9.20
C TYR A 187 -5.19 3.00 -10.39
N THR A 188 -5.84 2.64 -11.50
CA THR A 188 -5.15 1.97 -12.61
C THR A 188 -4.11 2.85 -13.30
N LEU A 189 -4.35 4.16 -13.38
CA LEU A 189 -3.43 5.13 -13.99
C LEU A 189 -2.58 5.88 -12.96
N ALA A 190 -2.72 5.59 -11.67
CA ALA A 190 -1.84 6.17 -10.67
C ALA A 190 -0.40 5.66 -10.89
N PRO A 191 0.60 6.56 -10.88
CA PRO A 191 1.99 6.13 -10.97
C PRO A 191 2.45 5.27 -9.79
N LEU A 192 1.88 5.52 -8.60
CA LEU A 192 2.29 4.86 -7.37
C LEU A 192 2.21 3.32 -7.45
N PRO A 193 1.07 2.66 -7.77
CA PRO A 193 1.04 1.19 -7.90
C PRO A 193 1.93 0.64 -9.01
N ILE A 194 2.11 1.37 -10.13
CA ILE A 194 2.97 0.92 -11.24
C ILE A 194 4.43 0.87 -10.80
N ILE A 195 4.91 1.95 -10.18
CA ILE A 195 6.28 2.02 -9.67
C ILE A 195 6.48 1.03 -8.53
N GLN A 196 5.62 1.07 -7.52
CA GLN A 196 5.85 0.32 -6.29
C GLN A 196 5.58 -1.18 -6.44
N PHE A 197 4.63 -1.61 -7.28
CA PHE A 197 4.27 -3.02 -7.40
C PHE A 197 4.76 -3.66 -8.70
N ALA A 198 4.60 -3.00 -9.85
CA ALA A 198 5.04 -3.59 -11.11
C ALA A 198 6.56 -3.49 -11.29
N LEU A 199 7.17 -2.34 -10.97
CA LEU A 199 8.61 -2.14 -11.09
C LEU A 199 9.38 -2.65 -9.86
N ASP A 200 9.06 -2.21 -8.66
CA ASP A 200 9.85 -2.53 -7.44
C ASP A 200 9.33 -3.75 -6.65
N ALA A 201 8.21 -4.33 -7.07
CA ALA A 201 7.66 -5.57 -6.51
C ALA A 201 7.34 -5.53 -5.00
N HIS A 202 6.95 -4.38 -4.44
CA HIS A 202 6.58 -4.28 -3.02
C HIS A 202 5.37 -5.14 -2.66
N LEU A 203 5.52 -5.91 -1.57
CA LEU A 203 4.55 -6.91 -1.11
C LEU A 203 3.16 -6.34 -0.76
N ASP A 204 3.06 -5.04 -0.46
CA ASP A 204 1.81 -4.41 -0.03
C ASP A 204 0.68 -4.57 -1.04
N GLY A 205 1.00 -4.71 -2.33
CA GLY A 205 0.04 -5.04 -3.37
C GLY A 205 -0.73 -6.35 -3.12
N PHE A 206 -0.18 -7.29 -2.35
CA PHE A 206 -0.87 -8.53 -1.92
C PHE A 206 -1.98 -8.28 -0.90
N GLY A 207 -1.87 -7.23 -0.11
CA GLY A 207 -2.80 -6.92 0.96
C GLY A 207 -4.05 -6.17 0.50
N LEU A 208 -3.92 -5.39 -0.60
CA LEU A 208 -5.00 -4.58 -1.16
C LEU A 208 -6.27 -5.39 -1.51
N PRO A 209 -6.21 -6.50 -2.28
CA PRO A 209 -7.41 -7.26 -2.58
C PRO A 209 -8.00 -7.94 -1.34
N LEU A 210 -7.20 -8.28 -0.33
CA LEU A 210 -7.70 -8.88 0.91
C LEU A 210 -8.53 -7.87 1.71
N LEU A 211 -8.05 -6.62 1.83
CA LEU A 211 -8.81 -5.54 2.46
C LEU A 211 -10.10 -5.23 1.67
N LEU A 212 -10.03 -5.20 0.34
CA LEU A 212 -11.22 -4.97 -0.49
C LEU A 212 -12.19 -6.14 -0.44
N ALA A 213 -11.72 -7.39 -0.35
CA ALA A 213 -12.58 -8.55 -0.16
C ALA A 213 -13.31 -8.48 1.18
N PHE A 214 -12.61 -8.10 2.25
CA PHE A 214 -13.23 -7.79 3.55
C PHE A 214 -14.37 -6.78 3.39
N ILE A 215 -14.12 -5.64 2.74
CA ILE A 215 -15.13 -4.58 2.51
C ILE A 215 -16.29 -5.12 1.67
N TYR A 216 -16.00 -5.79 0.56
CA TYR A 216 -17.00 -6.34 -0.36
C TYR A 216 -17.95 -7.30 0.35
N PHE A 217 -17.42 -8.26 1.11
CA PHE A 217 -18.23 -9.22 1.86
C PHE A 217 -18.93 -8.58 3.06
N TYR A 218 -18.34 -7.54 3.67
CA TYR A 218 -18.98 -6.80 4.75
C TYR A 218 -20.24 -6.07 4.26
N LEU A 219 -20.17 -5.45 3.07
CA LEU A 219 -21.29 -4.77 2.42
C LEU A 219 -22.42 -5.75 2.02
N ASP A 220 -22.08 -7.02 1.81
CA ASP A 220 -23.02 -8.12 1.51
C ASP A 220 -23.53 -8.86 2.73
N ASP A 221 -23.27 -8.35 3.93
CA ASP A 221 -23.65 -8.96 5.21
C ASP A 221 -23.05 -10.36 5.45
N LYS A 222 -22.05 -10.78 4.64
CA LYS A 222 -21.32 -12.04 4.78
C LYS A 222 -20.23 -11.92 5.86
N LYS A 223 -20.66 -11.77 7.11
CA LYS A 223 -19.83 -11.41 8.28
C LYS A 223 -18.61 -12.31 8.50
N ILE A 224 -18.78 -13.62 8.50
CA ILE A 224 -17.68 -14.57 8.75
C ILE A 224 -16.61 -14.43 7.65
N LEU A 225 -17.03 -14.47 6.39
CA LEU A 225 -16.10 -14.38 5.26
C LEU A 225 -15.38 -13.03 5.24
N SER A 226 -16.10 -11.94 5.49
CA SER A 226 -15.53 -10.61 5.68
C SER A 226 -14.44 -10.60 6.76
N ALA A 227 -14.75 -11.12 7.94
CA ALA A 227 -13.81 -11.16 9.07
C ALA A 227 -12.58 -12.04 8.79
N ILE A 228 -12.73 -13.16 8.07
CA ILE A 228 -11.59 -13.98 7.60
C ILE A 228 -10.67 -13.14 6.70
N PHE A 229 -11.22 -12.46 5.69
CA PHE A 229 -10.40 -11.62 4.80
C PHE A 229 -9.71 -10.46 5.50
N LEU A 230 -10.32 -9.92 6.57
CA LEU A 230 -9.67 -8.91 7.41
C LEU A 230 -8.44 -9.50 8.13
N GLY A 231 -8.56 -10.70 8.69
CA GLY A 231 -7.44 -11.41 9.31
C GLY A 231 -6.33 -11.76 8.31
N LEU A 232 -6.69 -12.23 7.11
CA LEU A 232 -5.72 -12.46 6.03
C LEU A 232 -5.00 -11.17 5.62
N SER A 233 -5.72 -10.03 5.58
CA SER A 233 -5.12 -8.72 5.31
C SER A 233 -4.10 -8.34 6.39
N PHE A 234 -4.39 -8.61 7.67
CA PHE A 234 -3.43 -8.39 8.76
C PHE A 234 -2.14 -9.15 8.55
N SER A 235 -2.21 -10.37 8.00
CA SER A 235 -1.07 -11.23 7.71
C SER A 235 -0.21 -10.81 6.52
N ILE A 236 -0.62 -9.78 5.78
CA ILE A 236 0.27 -9.02 4.90
C ILE A 236 0.78 -7.79 5.64
N LYS A 237 -0.14 -6.99 6.18
CA LYS A 237 0.17 -5.81 6.98
C LYS A 237 -1.00 -5.45 7.91
N PRO A 238 -0.77 -5.12 9.18
CA PRO A 238 -1.84 -4.91 10.16
C PRO A 238 -2.55 -3.53 10.05
N VAL A 239 -2.63 -2.94 8.85
CA VAL A 239 -3.32 -1.65 8.60
C VAL A 239 -4.80 -1.73 9.00
N GLY A 240 -5.45 -2.85 8.70
CA GLY A 240 -6.89 -3.04 8.96
C GLY A 240 -7.26 -3.18 10.44
N VAL A 241 -6.31 -3.28 11.37
CA VAL A 241 -6.60 -3.44 12.81
C VAL A 241 -7.42 -2.26 13.33
N LEU A 242 -7.20 -1.06 12.78
CA LEU A 242 -7.95 0.15 13.11
C LEU A 242 -9.44 0.11 12.72
N ILE A 243 -9.84 -0.89 11.94
CA ILE A 243 -11.21 -1.10 11.51
C ILE A 243 -12.01 -1.87 12.58
N LEU A 244 -11.34 -2.62 13.48
CA LEU A 244 -12.01 -3.42 14.50
C LEU A 244 -12.92 -2.60 15.43
N PRO A 245 -12.49 -1.42 15.99
CA PRO A 245 -13.39 -0.58 16.78
C PRO A 245 -14.59 -0.07 15.98
N ILE A 246 -14.41 0.22 14.68
CA ILE A 246 -15.49 0.66 13.79
C ILE A 246 -16.55 -0.44 13.66
N LEU A 247 -16.11 -1.69 13.43
CA LEU A 247 -17.00 -2.85 13.32
C LEU A 247 -17.71 -3.12 14.65
N PHE A 248 -16.97 -3.13 15.75
CA PHE A 248 -17.53 -3.37 17.09
C PHE A 248 -18.61 -2.35 17.47
N LEU A 249 -18.40 -1.07 17.14
CA LEU A 249 -19.37 0.00 17.42
C LEU A 249 -20.56 -0.03 16.44
N ARG A 250 -20.36 -0.51 15.21
CA ARG A 250 -21.40 -0.56 14.17
C ARG A 250 -22.35 -1.74 14.33
N GLU A 251 -21.84 -2.90 14.73
CA GLU A 251 -22.67 -4.10 14.89
C GLU A 251 -23.60 -4.00 16.10
N LYS A 252 -24.88 -4.33 15.91
CA LYS A 252 -25.89 -4.24 16.99
C LYS A 252 -25.92 -5.47 17.89
N ARG A 253 -25.70 -6.66 17.31
CA ARG A 253 -25.76 -7.94 18.02
C ARG A 253 -24.40 -8.24 18.67
N ILE A 254 -24.41 -8.62 19.95
CA ILE A 254 -23.19 -8.95 20.70
C ILE A 254 -22.41 -10.10 20.05
N SER A 255 -23.10 -11.09 19.48
CA SER A 255 -22.46 -12.19 18.75
C SER A 255 -21.65 -11.70 17.56
N TYR A 256 -22.16 -10.74 16.79
CA TYR A 256 -21.43 -10.14 15.67
C TYR A 256 -20.29 -9.22 16.13
N LYS A 257 -20.45 -8.52 17.25
CA LYS A 257 -19.34 -7.76 17.85
C LYS A 257 -18.16 -8.66 18.22
N ILE A 258 -18.44 -9.78 18.91
CA ILE A 258 -17.43 -10.77 19.28
C ILE A 258 -16.80 -11.35 18.00
N LEU A 259 -17.62 -11.81 17.05
CA LEU A 259 -17.17 -12.39 15.79
C LEU A 259 -16.25 -11.45 15.01
N MET A 260 -16.60 -10.16 14.90
CA MET A 260 -15.82 -9.15 14.17
C MET A 260 -14.47 -8.84 14.82
N VAL A 261 -14.25 -9.25 16.07
CA VAL A 261 -12.96 -9.12 16.76
C VAL A 261 -12.22 -10.45 16.73
N THR A 262 -12.87 -11.56 17.06
CA THR A 262 -12.21 -12.86 17.25
C THR A 262 -11.79 -13.51 15.93
N ILE A 263 -12.66 -13.53 14.91
CA ILE A 263 -12.36 -14.22 13.64
C ILE A 263 -11.16 -13.61 12.91
N PRO A 264 -10.98 -12.28 12.81
CA PRO A 264 -9.78 -11.71 12.20
C PRO A 264 -8.49 -12.12 12.94
N PHE A 265 -8.50 -12.13 14.28
CA PHE A 265 -7.32 -12.56 15.06
C PHE A 265 -7.06 -14.06 14.94
N ILE A 266 -8.09 -14.91 14.87
CA ILE A 266 -7.92 -16.34 14.61
C ILE A 266 -7.34 -16.55 13.22
N SER A 267 -7.92 -15.92 12.19
CA SER A 267 -7.43 -16.02 10.81
C SER A 267 -5.99 -15.53 10.68
N PHE A 268 -5.62 -14.44 11.37
CA PHE A 268 -4.25 -13.95 11.46
C PHE A 268 -3.32 -14.93 12.18
N GLY A 269 -3.71 -15.37 13.39
CA GLY A 269 -2.89 -16.18 14.29
C GLY A 269 -2.61 -17.59 13.80
N VAL A 270 -3.59 -18.26 13.16
CA VAL A 270 -3.43 -19.62 12.63
C VAL A 270 -2.27 -19.72 11.63
N GLN A 271 -1.96 -18.65 10.92
CA GLN A 271 -0.89 -18.65 9.92
C GLN A 271 0.51 -18.66 10.55
N PHE A 272 0.65 -18.33 11.83
CA PHE A 272 1.92 -18.42 12.55
C PHE A 272 2.23 -19.83 13.06
N LEU A 273 1.26 -20.76 13.03
CA LEU A 273 1.45 -22.12 13.55
C LEU A 273 2.67 -22.86 12.97
N PRO A 274 3.00 -22.77 11.67
CA PRO A 274 4.20 -23.41 11.13
C PRO A 274 5.52 -22.86 11.68
N TYR A 275 5.52 -21.66 12.25
CA TYR A 275 6.73 -20.90 12.57
C TYR A 275 6.97 -20.71 14.08
N ILE A 276 5.90 -20.55 14.85
CA ILE A 276 5.95 -20.11 16.25
C ILE A 276 6.60 -21.11 17.21
N PHE A 277 6.62 -22.40 16.85
CA PHE A 277 7.19 -23.46 17.70
C PHE A 277 8.70 -23.59 17.60
N THR A 278 9.31 -23.00 16.56
CA THR A 278 10.77 -23.10 16.33
C THR A 278 11.50 -21.76 16.43
N SER A 279 10.78 -20.63 16.44
CA SER A 279 11.37 -19.29 16.58
C SER A 279 10.34 -18.28 17.10
N ASN A 280 10.79 -17.06 17.40
CA ASN A 280 9.92 -15.92 17.71
C ASN A 280 9.68 -15.06 16.45
N PRO A 281 8.52 -15.18 15.76
CA PRO A 281 8.26 -14.46 14.52
C PRO A 281 8.01 -12.95 14.71
N PHE A 282 7.95 -12.47 15.95
CA PHE A 282 7.75 -11.05 16.26
C PHE A 282 9.06 -10.31 16.60
N GLU A 283 10.18 -11.02 16.75
CA GLU A 283 11.45 -10.44 17.20
C GLU A 283 11.91 -9.29 16.29
N ALA A 284 12.12 -9.57 15.00
CA ALA A 284 12.59 -8.56 14.04
C ALA A 284 11.54 -7.48 13.78
N PHE A 285 10.25 -7.82 13.81
CA PHE A 285 9.18 -6.84 13.72
C PHE A 285 9.20 -5.84 14.88
N ILE A 286 9.44 -6.29 16.11
CA ILE A 286 9.58 -5.42 17.28
C ILE A 286 10.83 -4.53 17.15
N ILE A 287 11.95 -5.08 16.65
CA ILE A 287 13.17 -4.29 16.39
C ILE A 287 12.89 -3.20 15.35
N TYR A 288 12.22 -3.54 14.25
CA TYR A 288 11.84 -2.59 13.21
C TYR A 288 10.96 -1.47 13.75
N THR A 289 9.88 -1.82 14.45
CA THR A 289 8.91 -0.84 14.99
C THR A 289 9.50 0.09 16.06
N ARG A 290 10.60 -0.30 16.72
CA ARG A 290 11.31 0.53 17.69
C ARG A 290 12.31 1.48 17.05
N ASN A 291 12.96 1.09 15.96
CA ASN A 291 14.14 1.81 15.45
C ASN A 291 13.90 2.55 14.15
N TRP A 292 13.08 2.03 13.23
CA TRP A 292 12.90 2.64 11.90
C TRP A 292 11.91 3.81 11.98
N PHE A 293 12.29 4.93 11.37
CA PHE A 293 11.42 6.06 11.05
C PHE A 293 11.82 6.58 9.67
N TYR A 294 10.84 7.00 8.87
CA TYR A 294 11.04 7.52 7.52
C TYR A 294 9.77 8.22 7.04
N ASN A 295 9.93 9.41 6.47
CA ASN A 295 8.85 10.17 5.86
C ASN A 295 7.63 10.45 6.78
N GLY A 296 7.81 10.48 8.10
CA GLY A 296 6.73 10.76 9.06
C GLY A 296 6.74 12.21 9.51
N LEU A 297 5.92 13.10 8.92
CA LEU A 297 5.96 14.55 9.23
C LEU A 297 5.77 14.82 10.72
N ILE A 298 4.69 14.31 11.33
CA ILE A 298 4.39 14.60 12.75
C ILE A 298 5.47 14.01 13.66
N PHE A 299 5.95 12.80 13.34
CA PHE A 299 7.05 12.18 14.09
C PHE A 299 8.32 13.04 14.01
N ASN A 300 8.74 13.48 12.83
CA ASN A 300 9.96 14.28 12.65
C ASN A 300 9.87 15.64 13.33
N LEU A 301 8.71 16.31 13.28
CA LEU A 301 8.48 17.59 13.97
C LEU A 301 8.52 17.45 15.49
N LEU A 302 7.97 16.36 16.04
CA LEU A 302 8.05 16.11 17.48
C LEU A 302 9.48 15.70 17.89
N ASN A 303 10.13 14.86 17.09
CA ASN A 303 11.47 14.36 17.38
C ASN A 303 12.53 15.45 17.31
N SER A 304 12.33 16.50 16.50
CA SER A 304 13.24 17.65 16.44
C SER A 304 13.25 18.51 17.71
N VAL A 305 12.28 18.31 18.62
CA VAL A 305 12.19 18.98 19.92
C VAL A 305 12.44 18.01 21.07
N ILE A 306 11.87 16.80 21.00
CA ILE A 306 11.96 15.79 22.07
C ILE A 306 13.32 15.09 22.08
N HIS A 307 13.95 14.93 20.92
CA HIS A 307 15.24 14.23 20.74
C HIS A 307 15.29 12.81 21.35
N ASN A 308 14.14 12.15 21.48
CA ASN A 308 14.03 10.78 21.97
C ASN A 308 13.02 10.01 21.14
N ASN A 309 13.51 9.05 20.35
CA ASN A 309 12.71 8.25 19.43
C ASN A 309 11.52 7.55 20.13
N GLN A 310 11.72 6.92 21.30
CA GLN A 310 10.64 6.19 21.97
C GLN A 310 9.59 7.13 22.55
N THR A 311 10.00 8.21 23.22
CA THR A 311 9.08 9.22 23.74
C THR A 311 8.28 9.86 22.61
N THR A 312 8.90 10.16 21.46
CA THR A 312 8.20 10.68 20.28
C THR A 312 7.14 9.70 19.76
N ARG A 313 7.45 8.40 19.66
CA ARG A 313 6.47 7.37 19.23
C ARG A 313 5.26 7.29 20.18
N ILE A 314 5.49 7.43 21.49
CA ILE A 314 4.41 7.47 22.47
C ILE A 314 3.49 8.67 22.21
N TRP A 315 4.06 9.87 22.00
CA TRP A 315 3.26 11.05 21.66
C TRP A 315 2.50 10.90 20.34
N CYS A 316 3.13 10.38 19.29
CA CYS A 316 2.44 10.06 18.04
C CYS A 316 1.27 9.10 18.26
N SER A 317 1.45 8.07 19.09
CA SER A 317 0.41 7.09 19.42
C SER A 317 -0.76 7.72 20.18
N ILE A 318 -0.46 8.61 21.15
CA ILE A 318 -1.47 9.38 21.89
C ILE A 318 -2.27 10.27 20.92
N LEU A 319 -1.59 11.02 20.06
CA LEU A 319 -2.23 11.88 19.07
C LEU A 319 -3.08 11.09 18.08
N LEU A 320 -2.64 9.91 17.65
CA LEU A 320 -3.42 9.00 16.83
C LEU A 320 -4.71 8.59 17.55
N VAL A 321 -4.62 8.09 18.79
CA VAL A 321 -5.79 7.65 19.57
C VAL A 321 -6.77 8.80 19.77
N VAL A 322 -6.29 9.97 20.20
CA VAL A 322 -7.13 11.17 20.38
C VAL A 322 -7.82 11.55 19.08
N SER A 323 -7.12 11.49 17.94
CA SER A 323 -7.69 11.82 16.63
C SER A 323 -8.67 10.76 16.11
N LEU A 324 -8.54 9.50 16.52
CA LEU A 324 -9.44 8.42 16.13
C LEU A 324 -10.78 8.45 16.88
N VAL A 325 -10.82 8.94 18.12
CA VAL A 325 -12.06 9.08 18.92
C VAL A 325 -13.18 9.78 18.13
N PRO A 326 -13.01 11.00 17.58
CA PRO A 326 -14.06 11.65 16.81
C PRO A 326 -14.45 10.84 15.55
N VAL A 327 -13.51 10.13 14.91
CA VAL A 327 -13.83 9.26 13.76
C VAL A 327 -14.76 8.13 14.19
N TYR A 328 -14.41 7.40 15.25
CA TYR A 328 -15.17 6.24 15.73
C TYR A 328 -16.59 6.60 16.19
N PHE A 329 -16.75 7.71 16.88
CA PHE A 329 -18.06 8.17 17.39
C PHE A 329 -18.81 9.10 16.43
N SER A 330 -18.24 9.46 15.28
CA SER A 330 -18.93 10.27 14.27
C SER A 330 -20.15 9.55 13.67
N LYS A 331 -21.05 10.34 13.06
CA LYS A 331 -22.16 9.85 12.23
C LYS A 331 -21.75 9.48 10.79
N LYS A 332 -20.45 9.47 10.48
CA LYS A 332 -19.94 9.10 9.14
C LYS A 332 -20.23 7.62 8.85
N ASP A 333 -20.30 7.27 7.56
CA ASP A 333 -20.50 5.88 7.16
C ASP A 333 -19.25 5.02 7.40
N PHE A 334 -19.37 3.71 7.20
CA PHE A 334 -18.28 2.75 7.46
C PHE A 334 -17.06 2.97 6.56
N LEU A 335 -17.27 3.33 5.29
CA LEU A 335 -16.16 3.53 4.35
C LEU A 335 -15.41 4.81 4.69
N ASP A 336 -16.14 5.88 5.02
CA ASP A 336 -15.57 7.15 5.50
C ASP A 336 -14.77 6.93 6.79
N LYS A 337 -15.33 6.23 7.78
CA LYS A 337 -14.60 5.92 9.03
C LYS A 337 -13.34 5.10 8.77
N THR A 338 -13.43 4.09 7.92
CA THR A 338 -12.28 3.25 7.54
C THR A 338 -11.20 4.08 6.87
N TYR A 339 -11.58 4.94 5.92
CA TYR A 339 -10.69 5.86 5.24
C TYR A 339 -9.97 6.79 6.23
N PHE A 340 -10.72 7.51 7.08
CA PHE A 340 -10.12 8.45 8.02
C PHE A 340 -9.23 7.76 9.05
N ALA A 341 -9.59 6.55 9.50
CA ALA A 341 -8.74 5.79 10.42
C ALA A 341 -7.38 5.44 9.80
N VAL A 342 -7.37 4.97 8.54
CA VAL A 342 -6.12 4.66 7.82
C VAL A 342 -5.34 5.94 7.49
N LEU A 343 -6.01 7.04 7.12
CA LEU A 343 -5.34 8.30 6.86
C LEU A 343 -4.64 8.85 8.12
N LEU A 344 -5.33 8.82 9.27
CA LEU A 344 -4.75 9.26 10.55
C LEU A 344 -3.59 8.37 10.97
N LEU A 345 -3.65 7.06 10.71
CA LEU A 345 -2.51 6.17 10.92
C LEU A 345 -1.28 6.65 10.13
N LEU A 346 -1.44 6.99 8.86
CA LEU A 346 -0.34 7.48 8.04
C LEU A 346 0.18 8.84 8.55
N ILE A 347 -0.70 9.77 8.93
CA ILE A 347 -0.29 11.09 9.47
C ILE A 347 0.56 10.96 10.74
N PHE A 348 0.20 10.03 11.64
CA PHE A 348 0.86 9.86 12.93
C PHE A 348 1.88 8.71 12.95
N SER A 349 2.13 8.03 11.83
CA SER A 349 3.11 6.94 11.77
C SER A 349 4.54 7.50 11.75
N PRO A 350 5.49 6.92 12.50
CA PRO A 350 6.92 7.21 12.36
C PRO A 350 7.50 6.79 11.01
N VAL A 351 6.86 5.82 10.34
CA VAL A 351 7.31 5.29 9.05
C VAL A 351 6.16 5.34 8.05
N VAL A 352 6.38 6.04 6.93
CA VAL A 352 5.43 6.10 5.82
C VAL A 352 6.17 5.91 4.50
N HIS A 353 6.37 4.65 4.14
CA HIS A 353 6.85 4.34 2.80
C HIS A 353 5.76 4.59 1.74
N PRO A 354 6.12 4.95 0.50
CA PRO A 354 5.15 5.28 -0.55
C PRO A 354 4.12 4.18 -0.80
N TRP A 355 4.56 2.92 -0.76
CA TRP A 355 3.69 1.77 -0.95
C TRP A 355 2.64 1.60 0.16
N TYR A 356 2.82 2.23 1.35
CA TYR A 356 1.79 2.26 2.39
C TYR A 356 0.59 3.14 1.99
N ILE A 357 0.83 4.16 1.15
CA ILE A 357 -0.20 5.09 0.68
C ILE A 357 -1.14 4.41 -0.33
N ALA A 358 -0.73 3.29 -0.94
CA ALA A 358 -1.60 2.51 -1.83
C ALA A 358 -2.83 1.93 -1.10
N TRP A 359 -2.69 1.58 0.18
CA TRP A 359 -3.82 1.18 1.04
C TRP A 359 -4.84 2.30 1.19
N LEU A 360 -4.37 3.54 1.33
CA LEU A 360 -5.23 4.71 1.36
C LEU A 360 -5.84 5.00 -0.02
N LEU A 361 -5.08 4.84 -1.11
CA LEU A 361 -5.54 5.10 -2.47
C LEU A 361 -6.76 4.24 -2.86
N VAL A 362 -6.75 2.94 -2.53
CA VAL A 362 -7.93 2.07 -2.80
C VAL A 362 -9.14 2.48 -1.96
N LEU A 363 -8.91 2.96 -0.72
CA LEU A 363 -9.96 3.48 0.14
C LEU A 363 -10.48 4.84 -0.35
N SER A 364 -9.62 5.72 -0.86
CA SER A 364 -10.00 7.00 -1.50
C SER A 364 -11.01 6.81 -2.61
N ILE A 365 -10.91 5.71 -3.37
CA ILE A 365 -11.81 5.42 -4.48
C ILE A 365 -13.18 4.96 -3.96
N THR A 366 -13.23 4.13 -2.91
CA THR A 366 -14.50 3.64 -2.35
C THR A 366 -15.22 4.71 -1.51
N ALA A 367 -14.46 5.47 -0.71
CA ALA A 367 -14.94 6.57 0.13
C ALA A 367 -15.05 7.92 -0.60
N GLN A 368 -14.59 7.99 -1.86
CA GLN A 368 -14.62 9.20 -2.72
C GLN A 368 -13.91 10.41 -2.07
N LYS A 369 -12.72 10.17 -1.52
CA LYS A 369 -11.90 11.18 -0.83
C LYS A 369 -10.67 11.53 -1.66
N PHE A 370 -10.53 12.81 -1.97
CA PHE A 370 -9.46 13.30 -2.84
C PHE A 370 -8.14 13.42 -2.09
N SER A 371 -8.15 13.58 -0.76
CA SER A 371 -6.92 13.71 0.03
C SER A 371 -5.94 12.54 -0.21
N GLY A 372 -6.41 11.29 -0.32
CA GLY A 372 -5.53 10.14 -0.61
C GLY A 372 -5.12 10.01 -2.08
N VAL A 373 -5.90 10.56 -3.03
CA VAL A 373 -5.47 10.69 -4.44
C VAL A 373 -4.31 11.66 -4.53
N TYR A 374 -4.42 12.80 -3.85
CA TYR A 374 -3.32 13.75 -3.75
C TYR A 374 -2.10 13.13 -3.06
N PHE A 375 -2.30 12.46 -1.92
CA PHE A 375 -1.21 11.86 -1.17
C PHE A 375 -0.45 10.83 -2.02
N ALA A 376 -1.17 10.00 -2.78
CA ALA A 376 -0.54 9.02 -3.68
C ALA A 376 0.32 9.66 -4.78
N ALA A 377 -0.03 10.86 -5.24
CA ALA A 377 0.77 11.60 -6.21
C ALA A 377 1.97 12.29 -5.55
N ALA A 378 1.74 12.95 -4.42
CA ALA A 378 2.77 13.68 -3.69
C ALA A 378 3.87 12.74 -3.17
N ALA A 379 3.52 11.50 -2.83
CA ALA A 379 4.45 10.44 -2.43
C ALA A 379 5.61 10.18 -3.42
N SER A 380 5.47 10.62 -4.68
CA SER A 380 6.57 10.55 -5.66
C SER A 380 7.79 11.39 -5.27
N LEU A 381 7.62 12.40 -4.42
CA LEU A 381 8.72 13.25 -3.96
C LEU A 381 9.68 12.51 -3.02
N THR A 382 9.23 11.44 -2.36
CA THR A 382 10.11 10.50 -1.64
C THR A 382 11.20 9.87 -2.52
N SER A 383 11.03 9.87 -3.85
CA SER A 383 12.08 9.45 -4.78
C SER A 383 13.36 10.29 -4.64
N LEU A 384 13.28 11.52 -4.13
CA LEU A 384 14.46 12.35 -3.85
C LEU A 384 15.35 11.74 -2.76
N THR A 385 14.76 11.11 -1.73
CA THR A 385 15.54 10.38 -0.72
C THR A 385 16.22 9.16 -1.34
N ILE A 386 15.49 8.40 -2.17
CA ILE A 386 16.04 7.22 -2.87
C ILE A 386 17.17 7.65 -3.82
N LEU A 387 16.98 8.76 -4.53
CA LEU A 387 17.96 9.35 -5.43
C LEU A 387 19.24 9.74 -4.69
N ASN A 388 19.11 10.46 -3.58
CA ASN A 388 20.26 10.87 -2.77
C ASN A 388 20.99 9.67 -2.17
N TYR A 389 20.25 8.67 -1.69
CA TYR A 389 20.83 7.45 -1.15
C TYR A 389 21.63 6.68 -2.21
N GLN A 390 21.09 6.47 -3.40
CA GLN A 390 21.78 5.71 -4.44
C GLN A 390 22.95 6.47 -5.08
N ILE A 391 22.91 7.81 -5.13
CA ILE A 391 24.01 8.61 -5.73
C ILE A 391 25.11 8.90 -4.70
N ASN A 392 24.73 9.26 -3.47
CA ASN A 392 25.64 9.81 -2.47
C ASN A 392 25.78 8.92 -1.22
N GLY A 393 25.01 7.83 -1.09
CA GLY A 393 25.01 6.97 0.10
C GLY A 393 24.29 7.58 1.31
N VAL A 394 23.57 8.70 1.13
CA VAL A 394 22.94 9.43 2.23
C VAL A 394 21.42 9.21 2.21
N TRP A 395 20.93 8.54 3.25
CA TRP A 395 19.50 8.40 3.50
C TRP A 395 19.03 9.53 4.42
N GLU A 396 18.29 10.49 3.87
CA GLU A 396 17.77 11.63 4.64
C GLU A 396 16.32 11.97 4.27
N ASP A 397 15.56 12.43 5.27
CA ASP A 397 14.23 12.99 5.07
C ASP A 397 14.34 14.48 4.73
N TYR A 398 13.60 14.91 3.70
CA TYR A 398 13.50 16.33 3.35
C TYR A 398 12.25 16.95 3.96
N LEU A 399 12.42 17.85 4.93
CA LEU A 399 11.29 18.48 5.61
C LEU A 399 10.33 19.18 4.61
N LEU A 400 10.86 19.90 3.61
CA LEU A 400 10.03 20.53 2.58
C LEU A 400 9.16 19.52 1.81
N VAL A 401 9.71 18.35 1.49
CA VAL A 401 8.95 17.26 0.84
C VAL A 401 7.81 16.82 1.76
N GLN A 402 8.08 16.60 3.04
CA GLN A 402 7.06 16.23 4.02
C GLN A 402 5.97 17.31 4.16
N PHE A 403 6.33 18.59 4.13
CA PHE A 403 5.34 19.67 4.14
C PHE A 403 4.44 19.63 2.89
N ILE A 404 5.02 19.44 1.70
CA ILE A 404 4.27 19.34 0.44
C ILE A 404 3.34 18.11 0.47
N GLU A 405 3.82 16.97 0.97
CA GLU A 405 3.02 15.74 1.04
C GLU A 405 1.87 15.83 2.05
N TYR A 406 2.14 16.29 3.27
CA TYR A 406 1.21 16.13 4.39
C TYR A 406 0.32 17.36 4.64
N VAL A 407 0.79 18.58 4.45
CA VAL A 407 -0.01 19.78 4.80
C VAL A 407 -1.29 19.86 3.96
N PRO A 408 -1.25 19.72 2.63
CA PRO A 408 -2.47 19.69 1.83
C PRO A 408 -3.40 18.54 2.21
N VAL A 409 -2.83 17.37 2.54
CA VAL A 409 -3.60 16.20 3.00
C VAL A 409 -4.32 16.49 4.32
N MET A 410 -3.65 17.12 5.29
CA MET A 410 -4.25 17.51 6.57
C MET A 410 -5.35 18.57 6.39
N ILE A 411 -5.13 19.57 5.53
CA ILE A 411 -6.15 20.59 5.21
C ILE A 411 -7.38 19.92 4.57
N MET A 412 -7.17 19.04 3.59
CA MET A 412 -8.25 18.30 2.95
C MET A 412 -8.93 17.33 3.90
N LEU A 413 -8.21 16.68 4.82
CA LEU A 413 -8.78 15.83 5.86
C LEU A 413 -9.80 16.61 6.68
N VAL A 414 -9.41 17.79 7.19
CA VAL A 414 -10.31 18.63 8.00
C VAL A 414 -11.55 19.01 7.18
N TYR A 415 -11.37 19.44 5.92
CA TYR A 415 -12.47 19.77 5.02
C TYR A 415 -13.40 18.57 4.75
N GLU A 416 -12.85 17.42 4.37
CA GLU A 416 -13.59 16.19 4.04
C GLU A 416 -14.28 15.58 5.27
N PHE A 417 -13.70 15.77 6.46
CA PHE A 417 -14.29 15.33 7.72
C PHE A 417 -15.46 16.23 8.14
N ILE A 418 -15.32 17.55 8.04
CA ILE A 418 -16.39 18.50 8.39
C ILE A 418 -17.55 18.42 7.40
N LYS A 419 -17.27 18.26 6.09
CA LYS A 419 -18.31 18.19 5.06
C LYS A 419 -19.26 17.01 5.35
N GLN A 420 -20.49 17.32 5.75
CA GLN A 420 -21.53 16.31 6.00
C GLN A 420 -22.18 15.84 4.69
N LYS A 421 -22.37 14.52 4.62
CA LYS A 421 -23.02 13.74 3.56
C LYS A 421 -22.34 13.73 2.18
N ARG A 422 -22.20 12.51 1.66
CA ARG A 422 -22.26 12.19 0.24
C ARG A 422 -23.61 12.73 -0.25
N ASP A 423 -23.66 13.57 -1.28
CA ASP A 423 -24.93 14.10 -1.80
C ASP A 423 -25.95 12.95 -1.92
N GLU A 424 -27.03 13.02 -1.14
CA GLU A 424 -28.09 12.00 -1.04
C GLU A 424 -28.93 11.85 -2.31
N LYS A 425 -28.41 12.25 -3.48
CA LYS A 425 -29.11 12.16 -4.76
C LYS A 425 -29.14 10.77 -5.39
N VAL A 426 -28.65 9.71 -4.72
CA VAL A 426 -28.51 8.36 -5.33
C VAL A 426 -29.15 7.22 -4.52
N LEU A 427 -29.76 7.47 -3.36
CA LEU A 427 -30.30 6.40 -2.49
C LEU A 427 -31.82 6.35 -2.35
N THR A 428 -32.57 7.01 -3.25
CA THR A 428 -34.02 6.82 -3.37
C THR A 428 -34.38 6.46 -4.81
N VAL A 429 -34.10 5.22 -5.21
CA VAL A 429 -34.95 4.32 -6.01
C VAL A 429 -34.52 2.89 -5.70
#